data_AF-A0A3A5J3F1-F1
#
_entry.id   AF-A0A3A5J3F1-F1
#
_cell.length_a   1.000
_cell.length_b   1.000
_cell.length_c   1.000
_cell.angle_alpha   90.00
_cell.angle_beta   90.00
_cell.angle_gamma   90.00
#
_symmetry.space_group_name_H-M   'P 1'
#
loop_
_entity.id
_entity.type
_entity.pdbx_description
1 polymer ?
#
loop_
_entity_poly.entity_id
_entity_poly.type
_entity_poly.pdbx_seq_one_letter_code
_entity_poly.pdbx_strand_id
1 'polypeptide(L)'
;MTVCFLLPGCDDATTTRQADEQRLIPWRGEDGHFGLARPDGRVLVSPRFVDARPGRHGLAPVAKAEDQWGVADADGQLIVPTRYAAIELLDKASVPLVITKEEYNAWWRISDWRVLPTFNILSTHHSGPWLVTDVPRATWRITNPRTGRTLYSSDRSDVNIGEGHSYWEQRWTPDRHTPHDIRVDGWDDGHLLVDKTLYKVTETHTLLAVARDVVARLADDTFLQRIDGARHRRLRPDGRPVDDVVFTARKRLPVRNINGHTVTLPLPDLFEDDAGRFYVWPDLSRPLPKTLPDYQFPDGQRVTPADLVGHIGFLQPLGNSPWFLLAAQVHRSDAEIPPTLTFFFDADGQWAPEWQPRAGIYTVHDNGKVLFRLNKPYGVLGPNLDFARLPMAKVYPQTPDTRWFLGKDQQGRDGIYDIQARRWVFRKTNVALSRAPVTPDTVAYWRTDSPETHGRARKGLLDMTTGQPVIAPTYETIDDTGRVRLTEDGRKIDFYIDLATGRPFRDTPQQPASSNETSPAAVE
;
A
#
# COMPACT_ATOMS: atom_id res chain seq x y z
N MET A 1 -23.41 -47.91 -17.70
CA MET A 1 -22.30 -46.96 -17.93
C MET A 1 -22.93 -45.58 -17.93
N THR A 2 -22.98 -44.94 -16.76
CA THR A 2 -23.60 -43.62 -16.59
C THR A 2 -22.58 -42.76 -15.88
N VAL A 3 -22.00 -41.84 -16.63
CA VAL A 3 -21.00 -40.88 -16.19
C VAL A 3 -21.74 -39.72 -15.53
N CYS A 4 -21.43 -39.45 -14.26
CA CYS A 4 -21.91 -38.30 -13.52
C CYS A 4 -21.01 -37.10 -13.86
N PHE A 5 -21.58 -36.06 -14.47
CA PHE A 5 -20.92 -34.76 -14.64
C PHE A 5 -20.83 -34.06 -13.29
N LEU A 6 -19.61 -33.75 -12.82
CA LEU A 6 -19.38 -32.78 -11.75
C LEU A 6 -19.39 -31.37 -12.35
N LEU A 7 -20.31 -30.54 -11.88
CA LEU A 7 -20.32 -29.10 -12.13
C LEU A 7 -19.24 -28.42 -11.27
N PRO A 8 -18.55 -27.38 -11.78
CA PRO A 8 -17.69 -26.53 -10.97
C PRO A 8 -18.57 -25.49 -10.25
N GLY A 9 -18.53 -25.49 -8.93
CA GLY A 9 -19.31 -24.54 -8.13
C GLY A 9 -19.36 -24.91 -6.66
N CYS A 10 -18.19 -25.10 -6.03
CA CYS A 10 -18.13 -25.30 -4.58
C CYS A 10 -16.74 -25.01 -3.97
N ASP A 11 -16.00 -23.99 -4.44
CA ASP A 11 -14.67 -23.68 -3.88
C ASP A 11 -14.61 -22.36 -3.07
N ASP A 12 -15.53 -21.41 -3.28
CA ASP A 12 -15.47 -20.10 -2.58
C ASP A 12 -15.85 -20.16 -1.09
N ALA A 13 -16.88 -20.94 -0.73
CA ALA A 13 -17.37 -20.99 0.66
C ALA A 13 -16.39 -21.72 1.61
N THR A 14 -15.72 -22.77 1.13
CA THR A 14 -14.77 -23.56 1.92
C THR A 14 -13.47 -22.78 2.16
N THR A 15 -12.99 -22.08 1.13
CA THR A 15 -11.79 -21.23 1.18
C THR A 15 -12.01 -20.02 2.10
N THR A 16 -13.17 -19.36 2.00
CA THR A 16 -13.54 -18.24 2.89
C THR A 16 -13.63 -18.70 4.35
N ARG A 17 -14.20 -19.87 4.60
CA ARG A 17 -14.31 -20.45 5.95
C ARG A 17 -12.94 -20.83 6.56
N GLN A 18 -12.04 -21.41 5.78
CA GLN A 18 -10.67 -21.69 6.23
C GLN A 18 -9.86 -20.40 6.48
N ALA A 19 -10.05 -19.37 5.64
CA ALA A 19 -9.42 -18.08 5.84
C ALA A 19 -9.89 -17.41 7.15
N ASP A 20 -11.19 -17.43 7.43
CA ASP A 20 -11.75 -16.89 8.69
C ASP A 20 -11.32 -17.68 9.92
N GLU A 21 -11.17 -19.00 9.82
CA GLU A 21 -10.66 -19.84 10.93
C GLU A 21 -9.20 -19.55 11.30
N GLN A 22 -8.44 -18.93 10.39
CA GLN A 22 -7.04 -18.53 10.62
C GLN A 22 -6.89 -17.07 11.01
N ARG A 23 -7.94 -16.25 10.99
CA ARG A 23 -7.90 -14.87 11.47
C ARG A 23 -8.02 -14.81 12.98
N LEU A 24 -7.18 -13.99 13.58
CA LEU A 24 -7.21 -13.71 15.02
C LEU A 24 -7.43 -12.22 15.23
N ILE A 25 -8.39 -11.86 16.06
CA ILE A 25 -8.73 -10.47 16.35
C ILE A 25 -8.46 -10.19 17.83
N PRO A 26 -7.87 -9.04 18.19
CA PRO A 26 -7.73 -8.65 19.58
C PRO A 26 -9.09 -8.48 20.24
N TRP A 27 -9.26 -9.09 21.42
CA TRP A 27 -10.46 -8.97 22.25
C TRP A 27 -10.14 -8.19 23.51
N ARG A 28 -10.79 -7.05 23.73
CA ARG A 28 -10.51 -6.24 24.93
C ARG A 28 -11.28 -6.74 26.15
N GLY A 29 -10.56 -7.09 27.21
CA GLY A 29 -11.13 -7.42 28.52
C GLY A 29 -11.60 -6.21 29.32
N GLU A 30 -12.41 -6.45 30.35
CA GLU A 30 -12.83 -5.40 31.30
C GLU A 30 -11.65 -4.77 32.06
N ASP A 31 -10.58 -5.53 32.27
CA ASP A 31 -9.32 -5.08 32.89
C ASP A 31 -8.46 -4.19 31.96
N GLY A 32 -8.88 -4.05 30.70
CA GLY A 32 -8.20 -3.27 29.69
C GLY A 32 -7.04 -3.97 28.98
N HIS A 33 -6.78 -5.25 29.29
CA HIS A 33 -5.88 -6.07 28.51
C HIS A 33 -6.56 -6.62 27.25
N PHE A 34 -5.76 -7.16 26.34
CA PHE A 34 -6.20 -7.84 25.15
C PHE A 34 -6.00 -9.35 25.26
N GLY A 35 -7.00 -10.07 24.79
CA GLY A 35 -6.97 -11.50 24.46
C GLY A 35 -7.01 -11.67 22.95
N LEU A 36 -7.18 -12.91 22.50
CA LEU A 36 -7.35 -13.25 21.09
C LEU A 36 -8.67 -13.98 20.89
N ALA A 37 -9.40 -13.58 19.86
CA ALA A 37 -10.69 -14.17 19.49
C ALA A 37 -10.73 -14.47 17.99
N ARG A 38 -11.70 -15.30 17.59
CA ARG A 38 -12.10 -15.43 16.19
C ARG A 38 -12.96 -14.23 15.75
N PRO A 39 -13.10 -13.98 14.44
CA PRO A 39 -14.01 -12.94 13.92
C PRO A 39 -15.47 -13.11 14.35
N ASP A 40 -15.92 -14.35 14.62
CA ASP A 40 -17.24 -14.64 15.19
C ASP A 40 -17.38 -14.25 16.68
N GLY A 41 -16.32 -13.68 17.28
CA GLY A 41 -16.22 -13.23 18.65
C GLY A 41 -16.06 -14.35 19.68
N ARG A 42 -15.79 -15.59 19.27
CA ARG A 42 -15.36 -16.65 20.18
C ARG A 42 -13.95 -16.33 20.70
N VAL A 43 -13.86 -15.99 21.99
CA VAL A 43 -12.58 -15.79 22.67
C VAL A 43 -11.83 -17.11 22.77
N LEU A 44 -10.60 -17.13 22.28
CA LEU A 44 -9.68 -18.29 22.30
C LEU A 44 -8.64 -18.15 23.41
N VAL A 45 -8.13 -16.93 23.60
CA VAL A 45 -7.16 -16.58 24.63
C VAL A 45 -7.75 -15.46 25.47
N SER A 46 -7.92 -15.69 26.77
CA SER A 46 -8.40 -14.66 27.70
C SER A 46 -7.48 -13.44 27.73
N PRO A 47 -8.02 -12.24 28.01
CA PRO A 47 -7.24 -11.02 28.15
C PRO A 47 -6.06 -11.17 29.11
N ARG A 48 -4.85 -10.90 28.60
CA ARG A 48 -3.59 -10.94 29.36
C ARG A 48 -2.43 -10.19 28.73
N PHE A 49 -2.62 -9.67 27.51
CA PHE A 49 -1.62 -8.90 26.78
C PHE A 49 -1.92 -7.41 26.97
N VAL A 50 -0.90 -6.56 27.11
CA VAL A 50 -1.12 -5.11 27.25
C VAL A 50 -1.57 -4.47 25.95
N ASP A 51 -1.20 -5.08 24.81
CA ASP A 51 -1.67 -4.71 23.49
C ASP A 51 -1.66 -5.94 22.57
N ALA A 52 -2.47 -5.91 21.52
CA ALA A 52 -2.49 -6.91 20.46
C ALA A 52 -2.97 -6.28 19.15
N ARG A 53 -2.55 -6.88 18.03
CA ARG A 53 -2.96 -6.46 16.68
C ARG A 53 -3.67 -7.60 15.95
N PRO A 54 -4.54 -7.30 14.98
CA PRO A 54 -5.14 -8.32 14.12
C PRO A 54 -4.09 -9.22 13.49
N GLY A 55 -4.45 -10.49 13.41
CA GLY A 55 -3.62 -11.59 13.00
C GLY A 55 -4.28 -12.45 11.93
N ARG A 56 -3.46 -13.28 11.29
CA ARG A 56 -3.84 -14.22 10.24
C ARG A 56 -2.92 -15.44 10.28
N HIS A 57 -3.19 -16.45 9.47
CA HIS A 57 -2.41 -17.70 9.49
C HIS A 57 -2.39 -18.36 10.87
N GLY A 58 -3.41 -18.12 11.71
CA GLY A 58 -3.48 -18.54 13.11
C GLY A 58 -2.46 -17.88 14.02
N LEU A 59 -1.93 -16.71 13.65
CA LEU A 59 -0.91 -15.96 14.38
C LEU A 59 -1.30 -14.50 14.56
N ALA A 60 -1.02 -13.91 15.72
CA ALA A 60 -1.29 -12.51 16.03
C ALA A 60 -0.11 -11.82 16.73
N PRO A 61 0.23 -10.57 16.36
CA PRO A 61 1.15 -9.76 17.15
C PRO A 61 0.56 -9.44 18.53
N VAL A 62 1.35 -9.68 19.58
CA VAL A 62 0.96 -9.41 20.98
C VAL A 62 2.09 -8.74 21.75
N ALA A 63 1.74 -7.93 22.74
CA ALA A 63 2.69 -7.27 23.63
C ALA A 63 2.42 -7.64 25.10
N LYS A 64 3.48 -7.87 25.88
CA LYS A 64 3.39 -8.07 27.34
C LYS A 64 3.77 -6.84 28.16
N ALA A 65 4.47 -5.90 27.55
CA ALA A 65 4.79 -4.59 28.08
C ALA A 65 4.91 -3.62 26.90
N GLU A 66 5.03 -2.33 27.19
CA GLU A 66 5.42 -1.35 26.19
C GLU A 66 6.72 -1.81 25.50
N ASP A 67 6.72 -1.80 24.17
CA ASP A 67 7.87 -2.16 23.32
C ASP A 67 8.40 -3.59 23.46
N GLN A 68 7.58 -4.50 23.99
CA GLN A 68 7.90 -5.93 24.08
C GLN A 68 6.91 -6.74 23.25
N TRP A 69 7.06 -6.60 21.93
CA TRP A 69 6.23 -7.30 20.94
C TRP A 69 6.76 -8.70 20.65
N GLY A 70 5.83 -9.61 20.40
CA GLY A 70 6.06 -10.98 19.93
C GLY A 70 4.87 -11.44 19.07
N VAL A 71 4.79 -12.73 18.80
CA VAL A 71 3.68 -13.35 18.06
C VAL A 71 3.17 -14.54 18.84
N ALA A 72 1.86 -14.54 19.08
CA ALA A 72 1.16 -15.67 19.68
C ALA A 72 0.33 -16.42 18.63
N ASP A 73 0.11 -17.71 18.86
CA ASP A 73 -0.88 -18.50 18.12
C ASP A 73 -2.28 -18.42 18.75
N ALA A 74 -3.22 -19.20 18.19
CA ALA A 74 -4.60 -19.29 18.64
C ALA A 74 -4.77 -19.86 20.07
N ASP A 75 -3.80 -20.62 20.57
CA ASP A 75 -3.77 -21.13 21.95
C ASP A 75 -3.07 -20.14 22.90
N GLY A 76 -2.53 -19.05 22.34
CA GLY A 76 -1.80 -18.02 23.04
C GLY A 76 -0.38 -18.43 23.41
N GLN A 77 0.17 -19.45 22.77
CA GLN A 77 1.58 -19.81 22.87
C GLN A 77 2.41 -18.81 22.06
N LEU A 78 3.52 -18.33 22.62
CA LEU A 78 4.41 -17.41 21.92
C LEU A 78 5.28 -18.18 20.92
N ILE A 79 4.95 -18.06 19.64
CA ILE A 79 5.78 -18.57 18.53
C ILE A 79 7.00 -17.66 18.31
N VAL A 80 6.82 -16.36 18.53
CA VAL A 80 7.91 -15.38 18.58
C VAL A 80 7.89 -14.71 19.96
N PRO A 81 9.00 -14.74 20.72
CA PRO A 81 9.03 -14.20 22.07
C PRO A 81 8.78 -12.68 22.11
N THR A 82 8.15 -12.21 23.18
CA THR A 82 7.86 -10.79 23.43
C THR A 82 9.12 -10.04 23.88
N ARG A 83 9.99 -9.71 22.92
CA ARG A 83 11.26 -9.00 23.18
C ARG A 83 11.62 -7.97 22.11
N TYR A 84 10.79 -7.84 21.08
CA TYR A 84 11.07 -6.99 19.93
C TYR A 84 10.43 -5.62 20.15
N ALA A 85 11.18 -4.55 19.87
CA ALA A 85 10.69 -3.19 19.97
C ALA A 85 9.56 -2.91 18.97
N ALA A 86 9.61 -3.56 17.81
CA ALA A 86 8.56 -3.53 16.80
C ALA A 86 8.40 -4.88 16.12
N ILE A 87 7.16 -5.21 15.75
CA ILE A 87 6.85 -6.36 14.92
C ILE A 87 5.75 -6.02 13.91
N GLU A 88 5.89 -6.58 12.72
CA GLU A 88 4.89 -6.50 11.66
C GLU A 88 4.63 -7.91 11.11
N LEU A 89 3.36 -8.31 11.05
CA LEU A 89 2.94 -9.58 10.45
C LEU A 89 2.44 -9.29 9.02
N LEU A 90 3.12 -9.82 7.99
CA LEU A 90 2.96 -9.37 6.58
C LEU A 90 1.84 -10.01 5.73
N ASP A 91 0.76 -9.29 5.42
CA ASP A 91 -0.42 -9.82 4.71
C ASP A 91 -0.27 -9.90 3.19
N LYS A 92 0.85 -10.45 2.73
CA LYS A 92 1.22 -10.43 1.31
C LYS A 92 1.52 -11.81 0.72
N ALA A 93 1.36 -12.88 1.51
CA ALA A 93 1.63 -14.24 1.06
C ALA A 93 0.78 -15.26 1.81
N SER A 94 0.54 -16.41 1.18
CA SER A 94 -0.03 -17.61 1.80
C SER A 94 0.87 -18.24 2.88
N VAL A 95 2.01 -17.63 3.17
CA VAL A 95 2.92 -18.06 4.25
C VAL A 95 3.04 -16.96 5.31
N PRO A 96 3.16 -17.31 6.61
CA PRO A 96 3.38 -16.33 7.64
C PRO A 96 4.81 -15.79 7.54
N LEU A 97 4.93 -14.46 7.50
CA LEU A 97 6.20 -13.75 7.57
C LEU A 97 6.08 -12.63 8.59
N VAL A 98 7.13 -12.47 9.39
CA VAL A 98 7.25 -11.41 10.39
C VAL A 98 8.46 -10.55 10.10
N ILE A 99 8.27 -9.23 10.15
CA ILE A 99 9.35 -8.27 10.26
C ILE A 99 9.54 -7.96 11.74
N THR A 100 10.75 -8.12 12.23
CA THR A 100 11.10 -7.81 13.62
C THR A 100 12.17 -6.75 13.69
N LYS A 101 12.02 -5.79 14.62
CA LYS A 101 13.05 -4.82 15.01
C LYS A 101 13.62 -5.18 16.38
N GLU A 102 14.93 -5.34 16.45
CA GLU A 102 15.69 -5.49 17.69
C GLU A 102 16.59 -4.26 17.85
N GLU A 103 16.31 -3.45 18.87
CA GLU A 103 17.04 -2.22 19.20
C GLU A 103 18.19 -2.54 20.16
N TYR A 104 19.37 -1.95 19.90
CA TYR A 104 20.52 -2.08 20.78
C TYR A 104 21.46 -0.88 20.62
N ASN A 105 22.32 -0.64 21.61
CA ASN A 105 23.38 0.36 21.50
C ASN A 105 24.68 -0.33 21.10
N ALA A 106 25.31 0.16 20.04
CA ALA A 106 26.69 -0.23 19.75
C ALA A 106 27.64 0.54 20.67
N TRP A 107 28.23 -0.18 21.62
CA TRP A 107 29.47 0.24 22.27
C TRP A 107 30.65 -0.10 21.34
N TRP A 108 31.68 0.75 21.35
CA TRP A 108 32.86 0.73 20.48
C TRP A 108 33.30 -0.65 19.94
N ARG A 109 33.57 -0.75 18.62
CA ARG A 109 34.35 -1.87 18.03
C ARG A 109 35.85 -1.60 18.09
N ILE A 110 36.41 -1.38 19.28
CA ILE A 110 37.85 -1.08 19.49
C ILE A 110 38.74 -2.16 18.85
N SER A 111 38.26 -3.41 18.81
CA SER A 111 38.94 -4.55 18.19
C SER A 111 39.16 -4.44 16.68
N ASP A 112 38.36 -3.63 15.98
CA ASP A 112 38.42 -3.48 14.52
C ASP A 112 39.40 -2.37 14.08
N TRP A 113 40.00 -1.65 15.04
CA TRP A 113 40.81 -0.44 14.81
C TRP A 113 42.30 -0.77 14.94
N ARG A 114 42.94 -1.21 13.84
CA ARG A 114 44.32 -1.71 13.90
C ARG A 114 45.44 -0.66 13.99
N VAL A 115 45.19 0.65 13.84
CA VAL A 115 46.30 1.63 13.76
C VAL A 115 46.08 2.96 14.52
N LEU A 116 44.85 3.36 14.89
CA LEU A 116 44.59 4.60 15.67
C LEU A 116 43.33 4.48 16.54
N PRO A 117 43.36 3.79 17.70
CA PRO A 117 42.18 3.40 18.49
C PRO A 117 41.41 4.54 19.19
N THR A 118 41.79 5.81 19.02
CA THR A 118 41.24 6.95 19.80
C THR A 118 40.58 8.06 18.98
N PHE A 119 40.41 7.90 17.66
CA PHE A 119 39.87 8.96 16.80
C PHE A 119 38.53 8.59 16.15
N ASN A 120 37.40 9.02 16.75
CA ASN A 120 36.09 8.94 16.11
C ASN A 120 35.38 10.30 16.21
N ILE A 121 35.41 11.10 15.14
CA ILE A 121 34.59 12.32 15.02
C ILE A 121 33.35 11.92 14.23
N LEU A 122 32.28 11.49 14.92
CA LEU A 122 30.98 11.19 14.31
C LEU A 122 29.89 12.19 14.71
N SER A 123 30.26 13.37 15.19
CA SER A 123 29.36 14.51 15.09
C SER A 123 29.49 15.08 13.68
N THR A 124 28.51 14.82 12.82
CA THR A 124 28.38 15.50 11.52
C THR A 124 27.88 16.93 11.68
N HIS A 125 27.57 17.38 12.91
CA HIS A 125 27.04 18.71 13.22
C HIS A 125 27.93 19.50 14.18
N HIS A 126 27.97 20.83 13.99
CA HIS A 126 28.75 21.77 14.82
C HIS A 126 28.23 21.92 16.27
N SER A 127 27.17 21.21 16.65
CA SER A 127 26.46 21.34 17.93
C SER A 127 26.34 20.03 18.74
N GLY A 128 26.93 18.93 18.26
CA GLY A 128 26.91 17.64 18.97
C GLY A 128 28.00 17.53 20.05
N PRO A 129 27.81 16.69 21.07
CA PRO A 129 28.83 16.45 22.09
C PRO A 129 30.08 15.81 21.47
N TRP A 130 31.24 16.10 22.08
CA TRP A 130 32.54 15.63 21.60
C TRP A 130 32.72 14.10 21.70
N LEU A 131 31.90 13.44 22.51
CA LEU A 131 31.87 11.99 22.68
C LEU A 131 30.42 11.54 22.90
N VAL A 132 30.01 10.50 22.18
CA VAL A 132 28.76 9.77 22.47
C VAL A 132 29.10 8.29 22.61
N THR A 133 28.71 7.68 23.72
CA THR A 133 29.02 6.28 24.03
C THR A 133 27.93 5.32 23.59
N ASP A 134 26.69 5.78 23.48
CA ASP A 134 25.54 4.98 23.05
C ASP A 134 25.13 5.40 21.65
N VAL A 135 25.46 4.56 20.66
CA VAL A 135 25.02 4.74 19.27
C VAL A 135 23.87 3.78 19.01
N PRO A 136 22.63 4.27 18.90
CA PRO A 136 21.48 3.42 18.63
C PRO A 136 21.61 2.72 17.29
N ARG A 137 21.38 1.42 17.31
CA ARG A 137 21.34 0.56 16.15
C ARG A 137 20.12 -0.34 16.22
N ALA A 138 19.70 -0.79 15.04
CA ALA A 138 18.60 -1.72 14.91
C ALA A 138 18.99 -2.86 13.99
N THR A 139 18.69 -4.08 14.45
CA THR A 139 18.67 -5.25 13.57
C THR A 139 17.24 -5.49 13.10
N TRP A 140 17.05 -5.44 11.79
CA TRP A 140 15.80 -5.76 11.11
C TRP A 140 15.90 -7.15 10.49
N ARG A 141 14.88 -7.99 10.67
CA ARG A 141 14.83 -9.33 10.08
C ARG A 141 13.47 -9.64 9.49
N ILE A 142 13.45 -10.38 8.38
CA ILE A 142 12.25 -11.01 7.83
C ILE A 142 12.38 -12.51 8.07
N THR A 143 11.46 -13.09 8.83
CA THR A 143 11.53 -14.50 9.24
C THR A 143 10.19 -15.19 9.02
N ASN A 144 10.22 -16.46 8.62
CA ASN A 144 9.06 -17.32 8.72
C ASN A 144 8.99 -17.86 10.17
N PRO A 145 8.00 -17.44 10.99
CA PRO A 145 7.98 -17.73 12.42
C PRO A 145 7.72 -19.21 12.73
N ARG A 146 7.12 -19.97 11.80
CA ARG A 146 6.84 -21.41 12.00
C ARG A 146 8.07 -22.27 11.78
N THR A 147 8.95 -21.86 10.87
CA THR A 147 10.17 -22.62 10.52
C THR A 147 11.43 -22.05 11.17
N GLY A 148 11.38 -20.81 11.67
CA GLY A 148 12.55 -20.06 12.14
C GLY A 148 13.49 -19.58 11.03
N ARG A 149 13.16 -19.84 9.75
CA ARG A 149 14.00 -19.46 8.61
C ARG A 149 14.00 -17.95 8.41
N THR A 150 15.16 -17.32 8.56
CA THR A 150 15.39 -15.91 8.20
C THR A 150 15.63 -15.79 6.69
N LEU A 151 14.88 -14.90 6.05
CA LEU A 151 14.97 -14.60 4.62
C LEU A 151 15.78 -13.32 4.35
N TYR A 152 15.81 -12.41 5.32
CA TYR A 152 16.52 -11.15 5.25
C TYR A 152 17.00 -10.75 6.64
N SER A 153 18.19 -10.14 6.72
CA SER A 153 18.71 -9.52 7.93
C SER A 153 19.52 -8.29 7.58
N SER A 154 19.31 -7.21 8.30
CA SER A 154 20.08 -5.97 8.16
C SER A 154 20.37 -5.39 9.53
N ASP A 155 21.64 -5.07 9.77
CA ASP A 155 22.09 -4.33 10.94
C ASP A 155 22.53 -2.93 10.50
N ARG A 156 21.85 -1.91 11.02
CA ARG A 156 22.01 -0.51 10.60
C ARG A 156 21.85 0.45 11.78
N SER A 157 22.33 1.67 11.62
CA SER A 157 22.05 2.74 12.59
C SER A 157 20.55 2.96 12.69
N ASP A 158 20.06 3.20 13.90
CA ASP A 158 18.65 3.49 14.12
C ASP A 158 18.34 4.95 13.73
N VAL A 159 17.11 5.22 13.35
CA VAL A 159 16.65 6.54 12.92
C VAL A 159 15.56 7.06 13.85
N ASN A 160 15.32 8.36 13.85
CA ASN A 160 14.35 9.02 14.74
C ASN A 160 13.01 9.27 14.03
N ILE A 161 11.90 9.29 14.77
CA ILE A 161 10.53 9.58 14.27
C ILE A 161 10.31 11.10 14.03
N GLY A 162 11.30 11.97 14.29
CA GLY A 162 11.17 13.42 14.14
C GLY A 162 12.33 14.08 13.41
N GLU A 163 12.03 15.10 12.60
CA GLU A 163 13.04 16.02 12.06
C GLU A 163 13.76 16.72 13.22
N GLY A 164 15.10 16.71 13.21
CA GLY A 164 15.92 17.64 13.98
C GLY A 164 16.38 17.20 15.38
N HIS A 165 16.10 15.98 15.83
CA HIS A 165 16.60 15.48 17.12
C HIS A 165 17.65 14.39 16.91
N SER A 166 18.88 14.69 17.34
CA SER A 166 19.99 13.75 17.28
C SER A 166 19.93 12.73 18.41
N TYR A 167 20.51 11.54 18.24
CA TYR A 167 20.40 10.45 19.22
C TYR A 167 21.05 10.74 20.59
N TRP A 168 21.89 11.77 20.68
CA TRP A 168 22.46 12.25 21.94
C TRP A 168 21.55 13.26 22.67
N GLU A 169 20.38 13.59 22.14
CA GLU A 169 19.41 14.46 22.80
C GLU A 169 18.44 13.64 23.66
N GLN A 170 18.04 14.17 24.82
CA GLN A 170 17.13 13.50 25.77
C GLN A 170 15.73 13.16 25.20
N ARG A 171 15.38 13.67 24.03
CA ARG A 171 14.08 13.46 23.36
C ARG A 171 14.14 12.52 22.16
N TRP A 172 15.27 11.86 21.93
CA TRP A 172 15.38 10.91 20.83
C TRP A 172 14.50 9.68 21.07
N THR A 173 13.72 9.29 20.07
CA THR A 173 12.85 8.11 20.11
C THR A 173 13.11 7.25 18.87
N PRO A 174 13.39 5.94 19.02
CA PRO A 174 13.62 5.05 17.89
C PRO A 174 12.44 5.00 16.92
N ASP A 175 12.71 5.01 15.61
CA ASP A 175 11.70 4.77 14.60
C ASP A 175 11.36 3.29 14.48
N ARG A 176 10.14 2.96 14.85
CA ARG A 176 9.62 1.58 14.89
C ARG A 176 8.77 1.23 13.68
N HIS A 177 8.74 2.09 12.66
CA HIS A 177 8.19 1.76 11.36
C HIS A 177 9.20 1.00 10.52
N THR A 178 8.73 0.01 9.76
CA THR A 178 9.57 -0.73 8.83
C THR A 178 10.19 0.23 7.81
N PRO A 179 11.54 0.27 7.68
CA PRO A 179 12.22 1.11 6.71
C PRO A 179 11.72 0.87 5.28
N HIS A 180 11.54 1.93 4.50
CA HIS A 180 11.00 1.86 3.14
C HIS A 180 11.82 1.02 2.15
N ASP A 181 13.10 0.75 2.44
CA ASP A 181 13.98 -0.12 1.65
C ASP A 181 13.84 -1.61 1.99
N ILE A 182 13.25 -1.94 3.14
CA ILE A 182 12.89 -3.32 3.50
C ILE A 182 11.51 -3.59 2.90
N ARG A 183 11.51 -4.15 1.69
CA ARG A 183 10.28 -4.46 0.96
C ARG A 183 10.08 -5.96 0.83
N VAL A 184 8.82 -6.35 0.94
CA VAL A 184 8.33 -7.69 0.63
C VAL A 184 7.17 -7.52 -0.34
N ASP A 185 7.42 -7.88 -1.58
CA ASP A 185 6.40 -7.85 -2.62
C ASP A 185 5.86 -9.27 -2.81
N GLY A 186 4.55 -9.42 -2.78
CA GLY A 186 3.88 -10.71 -2.94
C GLY A 186 2.69 -10.56 -3.88
N TRP A 187 2.39 -11.65 -4.59
CA TRP A 187 1.34 -11.70 -5.60
C TRP A 187 0.46 -12.94 -5.41
N ASP A 188 -0.76 -12.87 -5.92
CA ASP A 188 -1.79 -13.90 -5.75
C ASP A 188 -1.41 -15.24 -6.40
N ASP A 189 -0.47 -15.23 -7.35
CA ASP A 189 0.08 -16.43 -7.98
C ASP A 189 1.12 -17.17 -7.13
N GLY A 190 1.31 -16.76 -5.88
CA GLY A 190 2.16 -17.42 -4.89
C GLY A 190 3.65 -17.06 -5.01
N HIS A 191 4.01 -16.03 -5.78
CA HIS A 191 5.38 -15.53 -5.79
C HIS A 191 5.60 -14.46 -4.71
N LEU A 192 6.83 -14.42 -4.22
CA LEU A 192 7.27 -13.50 -3.18
C LEU A 192 8.69 -13.01 -3.49
N LEU A 193 8.90 -11.70 -3.51
CA LEU A 193 10.21 -11.09 -3.65
C LEU A 193 10.67 -10.54 -2.29
N VAL A 194 11.75 -11.11 -1.75
CA VAL A 194 12.38 -10.66 -0.50
C VAL A 194 13.87 -10.45 -0.76
N ASP A 195 14.36 -9.23 -0.54
CA ASP A 195 15.76 -8.85 -0.72
C ASP A 195 16.36 -9.38 -2.04
N LYS A 196 15.66 -9.08 -3.14
CA LYS A 196 16.02 -9.46 -4.51
C LYS A 196 16.02 -10.97 -4.78
N THR A 197 15.59 -11.78 -3.83
CA THR A 197 15.40 -13.22 -4.03
C THR A 197 13.93 -13.47 -4.30
N LEU A 198 13.64 -14.03 -5.46
CA LEU A 198 12.31 -14.47 -5.84
C LEU A 198 12.08 -15.87 -5.30
N TYR A 199 10.99 -16.01 -4.55
CA TYR A 199 10.51 -17.25 -4.01
C TYR A 199 9.18 -17.63 -4.65
N LYS A 200 8.93 -18.93 -4.76
CA LYS A 200 7.62 -19.51 -5.03
C LYS A 200 7.14 -20.24 -3.78
N VAL A 201 5.91 -19.95 -3.37
CA VAL A 201 5.22 -20.70 -2.32
C VAL A 201 4.80 -22.06 -2.90
N THR A 202 5.24 -23.14 -2.27
CA THR A 202 4.86 -24.50 -2.65
C THR A 202 3.46 -24.84 -2.13
N GLU A 203 2.86 -25.91 -2.65
CA GLU A 203 1.59 -26.45 -2.13
C GLU A 203 1.65 -26.78 -0.63
N THR A 204 2.84 -27.13 -0.13
CA THR A 204 3.11 -27.38 1.29
C THR A 204 3.37 -26.10 2.10
N HIS A 205 3.08 -24.92 1.55
CA HIS A 205 3.29 -23.61 2.19
C HIS A 205 4.75 -23.35 2.61
N THR A 206 5.70 -23.86 1.83
CA THR A 206 7.14 -23.61 2.01
C THR A 206 7.67 -22.66 0.93
N LEU A 207 8.77 -21.97 1.23
CA LEU A 207 9.38 -21.02 0.30
C LEU A 207 10.55 -21.65 -0.47
N LEU A 208 10.36 -21.84 -1.77
CA LEU A 208 11.40 -22.27 -2.70
C LEU A 208 12.00 -21.05 -3.39
N ALA A 209 13.31 -20.82 -3.23
CA ALA A 209 14.00 -19.77 -3.98
C ALA A 209 14.13 -20.20 -5.45
N VAL A 210 13.59 -19.40 -6.37
CA VAL A 210 13.61 -19.70 -7.82
C VAL A 210 14.57 -18.79 -8.59
N ALA A 211 14.83 -17.57 -8.10
CA ALA A 211 15.83 -16.67 -8.70
C ALA A 211 16.42 -15.70 -7.67
N ARG A 212 17.58 -15.11 -7.98
CA ARG A 212 18.26 -14.07 -7.21
C ARG A 212 18.48 -12.82 -8.07
N ASP A 213 18.85 -11.70 -7.46
CA ASP A 213 19.05 -10.42 -8.15
C ASP A 213 17.81 -9.98 -8.98
N VAL A 214 16.62 -10.41 -8.55
CA VAL A 214 15.35 -9.96 -9.12
C VAL A 214 15.04 -8.57 -8.59
N VAL A 215 14.75 -7.66 -9.51
CA VAL A 215 14.55 -6.23 -9.23
C VAL A 215 13.07 -5.92 -9.03
N ALA A 216 12.20 -6.48 -9.88
CA ALA A 216 10.76 -6.25 -9.84
C ALA A 216 10.00 -7.23 -10.76
N ARG A 217 8.67 -7.28 -10.63
CA ARG A 217 7.74 -7.93 -11.57
C ARG A 217 7.34 -6.95 -12.67
N LEU A 218 7.32 -7.43 -13.91
CA LEU A 218 6.95 -6.71 -15.11
C LEU A 218 5.43 -6.79 -15.34
N ALA A 219 4.91 -5.92 -16.21
CA ALA A 219 3.48 -5.85 -16.53
C ALA A 219 2.95 -7.11 -17.24
N ASP A 220 3.83 -7.93 -17.83
CA ASP A 220 3.52 -9.20 -18.50
C ASP A 220 3.68 -10.41 -17.57
N ASP A 221 3.68 -10.19 -16.25
CA ASP A 221 3.87 -11.20 -15.20
C ASP A 221 5.23 -11.92 -15.20
N THR A 222 6.18 -11.46 -16.02
CA THR A 222 7.57 -11.88 -15.94
C THR A 222 8.33 -11.08 -14.88
N PHE A 223 9.57 -11.46 -14.58
CA PHE A 223 10.41 -10.80 -13.59
C PHE A 223 11.66 -10.22 -14.23
N LEU A 224 12.02 -9.00 -13.83
CA LEU A 224 13.26 -8.37 -14.27
C LEU A 224 14.39 -8.78 -13.34
N GLN A 225 15.38 -9.51 -13.86
CA GLN A 225 16.59 -9.88 -13.15
C GLN A 225 17.78 -9.03 -13.61
N ARG A 226 18.55 -8.51 -12.66
CA ARG A 226 19.83 -7.85 -12.94
C ARG A 226 20.91 -8.90 -13.21
N ILE A 227 21.63 -8.74 -14.33
CA ILE A 227 22.80 -9.57 -14.68
C ILE A 227 24.05 -8.96 -14.03
N ASP A 228 24.37 -7.72 -14.42
CA ASP A 228 25.43 -6.90 -13.84
C ASP A 228 25.18 -5.42 -14.18
N GLY A 229 25.73 -4.51 -13.37
CA GLY A 229 25.65 -3.06 -13.64
C GLY A 229 24.23 -2.61 -14.05
N ALA A 230 24.11 -2.18 -15.31
CA ALA A 230 22.86 -1.74 -15.93
C ALA A 230 22.16 -2.81 -16.78
N ARG A 231 22.74 -4.00 -16.95
CA ARG A 231 22.21 -5.09 -17.79
C ARG A 231 21.23 -5.96 -17.01
N HIS A 232 20.14 -6.31 -17.68
CA HIS A 232 19.03 -7.07 -17.13
C HIS A 232 18.52 -8.09 -18.15
N ARG A 233 17.77 -9.07 -17.68
CA ARG A 233 16.99 -10.01 -18.52
C ARG A 233 15.64 -10.27 -17.89
N ARG A 234 14.71 -10.79 -18.69
CA ARG A 234 13.41 -11.25 -18.19
C ARG A 234 13.48 -12.71 -17.76
N LEU A 235 12.83 -13.02 -16.66
CA LEU A 235 12.63 -14.36 -16.15
C LEU A 235 11.15 -14.71 -16.16
N ARG A 236 10.86 -15.97 -16.52
CA ARG A 236 9.56 -16.57 -16.24
C ARG A 236 9.36 -16.73 -14.73
N PRO A 237 8.12 -16.94 -14.27
CA PRO A 237 7.85 -17.18 -12.85
C PRO A 237 8.61 -18.36 -12.23
N ASP A 238 9.01 -19.34 -13.04
CA ASP A 238 9.86 -20.48 -12.61
C ASP A 238 11.36 -20.13 -12.43
N GLY A 239 11.74 -18.88 -12.67
CA GLY A 239 13.11 -18.38 -12.57
C GLY A 239 13.97 -18.61 -13.81
N ARG A 240 13.45 -19.25 -14.86
CA ARG A 240 14.21 -19.46 -16.12
C ARG A 240 14.12 -18.23 -17.01
N PRO A 241 15.16 -17.90 -17.80
CA PRO A 241 15.07 -16.85 -18.81
C PRO A 241 13.85 -17.04 -19.73
N VAL A 242 13.22 -15.92 -20.10
CA VAL A 242 12.16 -15.91 -21.12
C VAL A 242 12.78 -16.13 -22.50
N ASP A 243 13.89 -15.46 -22.76
CA ASP A 243 14.65 -15.43 -24.00
C ASP A 243 16.12 -15.04 -23.69
N ASP A 244 16.96 -14.95 -24.73
CA ASP A 244 18.37 -14.54 -24.62
C ASP A 244 18.56 -13.02 -24.74
N VAL A 245 17.47 -12.22 -24.74
CA VAL A 245 17.55 -10.76 -24.91
C VAL A 245 18.10 -10.11 -23.65
N VAL A 246 19.14 -9.29 -23.82
CA VAL A 246 19.70 -8.47 -22.75
C VAL A 246 19.19 -7.05 -22.86
N PHE A 247 18.61 -6.54 -21.77
CA PHE A 247 18.11 -5.18 -21.66
C PHE A 247 19.10 -4.34 -20.86
N THR A 248 19.65 -3.30 -21.46
CA THR A 248 20.53 -2.36 -20.76
C THR A 248 19.75 -1.12 -20.35
N ALA A 249 19.73 -0.81 -19.06
CA ALA A 249 19.09 0.39 -18.54
C ALA A 249 19.78 1.66 -19.10
N ARG A 250 18.96 2.60 -19.54
CA ARG A 250 19.33 3.90 -20.12
C ARG A 250 18.59 5.00 -19.38
N LYS A 251 19.11 6.22 -19.50
CA LYS A 251 18.47 7.43 -18.93
C LYS A 251 18.00 8.40 -20.01
N ARG A 252 18.19 8.03 -21.28
CA ARG A 252 18.19 8.93 -22.42
C ARG A 252 17.72 8.18 -23.67
N LEU A 253 16.62 8.63 -24.26
CA LEU A 253 16.06 8.11 -25.50
C LEU A 253 16.44 9.02 -26.67
N PRO A 254 17.23 8.55 -27.65
CA PRO A 254 17.43 9.28 -28.90
C PRO A 254 16.16 9.21 -29.75
N VAL A 255 15.63 10.37 -30.13
CA VAL A 255 14.47 10.51 -31.03
C VAL A 255 14.87 11.35 -32.23
N ARG A 256 14.51 10.90 -33.42
CA ARG A 256 14.76 11.65 -34.66
C ARG A 256 13.56 12.55 -34.95
N ASN A 257 13.79 13.84 -35.14
CA ASN A 257 12.74 14.77 -35.57
C ASN A 257 12.51 14.69 -37.09
N ILE A 258 11.49 15.40 -37.58
CA ILE A 258 11.09 15.45 -39.00
C ILE A 258 12.20 15.91 -39.95
N ASN A 259 13.16 16.70 -39.45
CA ASN A 259 14.29 17.21 -40.23
C ASN A 259 15.49 16.24 -40.23
N GLY A 260 15.34 15.07 -39.60
CA GLY A 260 16.37 14.06 -39.51
C GLY A 260 17.41 14.30 -38.42
N HIS A 261 17.27 15.35 -37.60
CA HIS A 261 18.15 15.60 -36.45
C HIS A 261 17.78 14.69 -35.27
N THR A 262 18.80 14.21 -34.57
CA THR A 262 18.62 13.41 -33.36
C THR A 262 18.58 14.33 -32.14
N VAL A 263 17.50 14.26 -31.36
CA VAL A 263 17.39 14.89 -30.05
C VAL A 263 17.31 13.80 -28.98
N THR A 264 17.77 14.08 -27.76
CA THR A 264 17.80 13.09 -26.69
C THR A 264 16.86 13.47 -25.55
N LEU A 265 15.88 12.63 -25.26
CA LEU A 265 14.89 12.82 -24.21
C LEU A 265 15.34 12.17 -22.90
N PRO A 266 15.37 12.87 -21.76
CA PRO A 266 15.65 12.26 -20.47
C PRO A 266 14.47 11.38 -20.03
N LEU A 267 14.72 10.08 -19.83
CA LEU A 267 13.72 9.08 -19.43
C LEU A 267 14.39 8.07 -18.48
N PRO A 268 14.08 8.06 -17.17
CA PRO A 268 14.78 7.23 -16.18
C PRO A 268 14.44 5.74 -16.27
N ASP A 269 13.26 5.42 -16.78
CA ASP A 269 12.65 4.08 -16.80
C ASP A 269 12.80 3.39 -18.16
N LEU A 270 13.94 3.60 -18.81
CA LEU A 270 14.21 3.23 -20.19
C LEU A 270 15.19 2.06 -20.29
N PHE A 271 14.92 1.13 -21.20
CA PHE A 271 15.78 -0.02 -21.48
C PHE A 271 16.06 -0.12 -22.98
N GLU A 272 17.28 -0.52 -23.34
CA GLU A 272 17.69 -0.76 -24.73
C GLU A 272 18.10 -2.23 -24.87
N ASP A 273 17.62 -2.92 -25.91
CA ASP A 273 18.07 -4.27 -26.22
C ASP A 273 19.28 -4.32 -27.17
N ASP A 274 19.83 -5.51 -27.41
CA ASP A 274 21.00 -5.70 -28.29
C ASP A 274 20.73 -5.33 -29.76
N ALA A 275 19.45 -5.19 -30.16
CA ALA A 275 19.04 -4.74 -31.48
C ALA A 275 18.85 -3.21 -31.57
N GLY A 276 19.12 -2.47 -30.49
CA GLY A 276 18.95 -1.03 -30.39
C GLY A 276 17.48 -0.57 -30.29
N ARG A 277 16.57 -1.47 -29.91
CA ARG A 277 15.17 -1.14 -29.64
C ARG A 277 15.02 -0.68 -28.20
N PHE A 278 14.20 0.35 -28.00
CA PHE A 278 13.95 0.93 -26.68
C PHE A 278 12.64 0.42 -26.09
N TYR A 279 12.60 0.25 -24.77
CA TYR A 279 11.47 -0.26 -24.00
C TYR A 279 11.29 0.59 -22.73
N VAL A 280 10.08 0.65 -22.19
CA VAL A 280 9.77 1.49 -21.02
C VAL A 280 9.14 0.65 -19.92
N TRP A 281 9.69 0.74 -18.72
CA TRP A 281 9.12 0.08 -17.54
C TRP A 281 7.66 0.51 -17.31
N PRO A 282 6.76 -0.37 -16.84
CA PRO A 282 6.99 -1.77 -16.44
C PRO A 282 6.84 -2.81 -17.56
N ASP A 283 6.78 -2.43 -18.84
CA ASP A 283 6.59 -3.39 -19.95
C ASP A 283 7.82 -3.47 -20.86
N LEU A 284 8.53 -4.60 -20.78
CA LEU A 284 9.67 -4.90 -21.65
C LEU A 284 9.33 -5.91 -22.75
N SER A 285 8.05 -6.23 -22.93
CA SER A 285 7.59 -7.12 -24.01
C SER A 285 7.39 -6.38 -25.34
N ARG A 286 7.19 -5.05 -25.29
CA ARG A 286 6.86 -4.22 -26.45
C ARG A 286 7.80 -3.01 -26.57
N PRO A 287 8.50 -2.84 -27.70
CA PRO A 287 9.38 -1.69 -27.89
C PRO A 287 8.60 -0.41 -28.17
N LEU A 288 9.21 0.73 -27.84
CA LEU A 288 8.84 2.04 -28.34
C LEU A 288 8.98 2.11 -29.87
N PRO A 289 8.16 2.94 -30.54
CA PRO A 289 8.30 3.19 -31.96
C PRO A 289 9.66 3.85 -32.27
N LYS A 290 10.22 3.51 -33.43
CA LYS A 290 11.47 4.14 -33.92
C LYS A 290 11.31 5.61 -34.26
N THR A 291 10.09 6.01 -34.62
CA THR A 291 9.75 7.36 -35.07
C THR A 291 8.41 7.76 -34.46
N LEU A 292 8.30 9.01 -34.03
CA LEU A 292 7.06 9.59 -33.55
C LEU A 292 6.71 10.79 -34.47
N PRO A 293 5.61 10.75 -35.23
CA PRO A 293 5.20 11.85 -36.09
C PRO A 293 4.72 13.05 -35.28
N ASP A 294 4.63 14.22 -35.90
CA ASP A 294 4.06 15.40 -35.28
C ASP A 294 2.61 15.15 -34.85
N TYR A 295 2.24 15.63 -33.67
CA TYR A 295 0.84 15.68 -33.27
C TYR A 295 0.20 16.95 -33.84
N GLN A 296 -0.91 16.79 -34.58
CA GLN A 296 -1.67 17.92 -35.12
C GLN A 296 -2.95 18.16 -34.31
N PHE A 297 -3.09 19.35 -33.74
CA PHE A 297 -4.31 19.75 -33.05
C PHE A 297 -5.42 20.14 -34.05
N PRO A 298 -6.70 20.07 -33.64
CA PRO A 298 -7.82 20.50 -34.48
C PRO A 298 -7.78 21.98 -34.92
N ASP A 299 -7.09 22.84 -34.16
CA ASP A 299 -6.89 24.25 -34.47
C ASP A 299 -5.72 24.51 -35.44
N GLY A 300 -5.07 23.45 -35.94
CA GLY A 300 -3.96 23.53 -36.88
C GLY A 300 -2.59 23.68 -36.22
N GLN A 301 -2.52 23.91 -34.90
CA GLN A 301 -1.24 23.91 -34.18
C GLN A 301 -0.60 22.52 -34.20
N ARG A 302 0.72 22.47 -34.14
CA ARG A 302 1.49 21.22 -34.15
C ARG A 302 2.41 21.15 -32.95
N VAL A 303 2.64 19.93 -32.48
CA VAL A 303 3.68 19.61 -31.50
C VAL A 303 4.57 18.57 -32.13
N THR A 304 5.84 18.94 -32.29
CA THR A 304 6.89 18.06 -32.79
C THR A 304 7.57 17.33 -31.63
N PRO A 305 8.25 16.21 -31.88
CA PRO A 305 9.07 15.57 -30.84
C PRO A 305 10.14 16.48 -30.24
N ALA A 306 10.61 17.50 -30.97
CA ALA A 306 11.57 18.46 -30.46
C ALA A 306 10.96 19.39 -29.41
N ASP A 307 9.68 19.74 -29.55
CA ASP A 307 8.95 20.60 -28.60
C ASP A 307 8.68 19.89 -27.26
N LEU A 308 8.80 18.56 -27.22
CA LEU A 308 8.63 17.76 -26.02
C LEU A 308 9.91 17.67 -25.19
N VAL A 309 11.06 18.06 -25.74
CA VAL A 309 12.38 17.88 -25.11
C VAL A 309 12.47 18.75 -23.86
N GLY A 310 12.74 18.13 -22.70
CA GLY A 310 12.77 18.84 -21.42
C GLY A 310 11.39 19.12 -20.82
N HIS A 311 10.31 18.76 -21.53
CA HIS A 311 8.93 19.00 -21.12
C HIS A 311 8.14 17.72 -20.82
N ILE A 312 8.74 16.53 -21.02
CA ILE A 312 8.12 15.25 -20.66
C ILE A 312 8.11 15.09 -19.14
N GLY A 313 6.90 14.97 -18.58
CA GLY A 313 6.71 14.58 -17.19
C GLY A 313 6.92 13.07 -17.00
N PHE A 314 6.26 12.25 -17.81
CA PHE A 314 6.48 10.81 -17.85
C PHE A 314 5.99 10.18 -19.17
N LEU A 315 6.56 9.02 -19.48
CA LEU A 315 6.18 8.14 -20.58
C LEU A 315 6.07 6.73 -20.00
N GLN A 316 4.97 6.03 -20.25
CA GLN A 316 4.80 4.65 -19.81
C GLN A 316 3.85 3.86 -20.73
N PRO A 317 4.02 2.54 -20.85
CA PRO A 317 3.02 1.68 -21.48
C PRO A 317 1.71 1.70 -20.69
N LEU A 318 0.57 1.67 -21.37
CA LEU A 318 -0.72 1.47 -20.73
C LEU A 318 -1.01 -0.03 -20.63
N GLY A 319 -1.31 -0.52 -19.42
CA GLY A 319 -1.66 -1.92 -19.18
C GLY A 319 -2.91 -2.34 -19.97
N ASN A 320 -2.98 -3.61 -20.38
CA ASN A 320 -4.11 -4.17 -21.14
C ASN A 320 -4.51 -3.37 -22.39
N SER A 321 -3.56 -2.65 -22.99
CA SER A 321 -3.81 -1.67 -24.03
C SER A 321 -2.64 -1.60 -25.01
N PRO A 322 -2.85 -1.37 -26.32
CA PRO A 322 -1.75 -1.17 -27.27
C PRO A 322 -1.06 0.20 -27.12
N TRP A 323 -1.59 1.09 -26.29
CA TRP A 323 -1.17 2.47 -26.21
C TRP A 323 -0.01 2.68 -25.23
N PHE A 324 0.90 3.56 -25.58
CA PHE A 324 1.80 4.26 -24.67
C PHE A 324 1.18 5.59 -24.28
N LEU A 325 1.29 5.94 -23.00
CA LEU A 325 0.87 7.22 -22.45
C LEU A 325 2.07 8.15 -22.34
N LEU A 326 1.97 9.32 -22.95
CA LEU A 326 2.94 10.41 -22.84
C LEU A 326 2.31 11.63 -22.15
N ALA A 327 2.83 12.03 -21.00
CA ALA A 327 2.45 13.26 -20.34
C ALA A 327 3.56 14.30 -20.52
N ALA A 328 3.25 15.41 -21.19
CA ALA A 328 4.23 16.45 -21.48
C ALA A 328 3.64 17.86 -21.36
N GLN A 329 4.43 18.81 -20.87
CA GLN A 329 4.10 20.23 -20.92
C GLN A 329 4.13 20.72 -22.37
N VAL A 330 3.09 21.46 -22.77
CA VAL A 330 3.00 21.97 -24.13
C VAL A 330 2.66 23.46 -24.12
N HIS A 331 3.56 24.26 -24.69
CA HIS A 331 3.38 25.69 -24.87
C HIS A 331 2.47 25.96 -26.07
N ARG A 332 1.17 26.12 -25.82
CA ARG A 332 0.15 26.46 -26.85
C ARG A 332 -0.46 27.85 -26.69
N SER A 333 -0.13 28.54 -25.59
CA SER A 333 -0.60 29.87 -25.24
C SER A 333 0.47 30.62 -24.44
N ASP A 334 0.28 31.93 -24.25
CA ASP A 334 1.17 32.80 -23.48
C ASP A 334 1.10 32.59 -21.95
N ALA A 335 0.62 31.42 -21.51
CA ALA A 335 0.55 31.10 -20.10
C ALA A 335 1.98 30.91 -19.54
N GLU A 336 2.27 31.56 -18.42
CA GLU A 336 3.58 31.50 -17.74
C GLU A 336 3.97 30.05 -17.38
N ILE A 337 2.99 29.22 -17.02
CA ILE A 337 3.17 27.79 -16.78
C ILE A 337 2.31 27.01 -17.79
N PRO A 338 2.90 26.30 -18.76
CA PRO A 338 2.15 25.50 -19.72
C PRO A 338 1.46 24.30 -19.04
N PRO A 339 0.27 23.89 -19.50
CA PRO A 339 -0.37 22.70 -18.98
C PRO A 339 0.37 21.43 -19.40
N THR A 340 0.43 20.44 -18.52
CA THR A 340 0.82 19.07 -18.89
C THR A 340 -0.34 18.38 -19.58
N LEU A 341 -0.21 18.11 -20.88
CA LEU A 341 -1.18 17.39 -21.70
C LEU A 341 -0.83 15.90 -21.74
N THR A 342 -1.87 15.06 -21.81
CA THR A 342 -1.73 13.61 -21.92
C THR A 342 -2.00 13.17 -23.36
N PHE A 343 -1.05 12.49 -23.98
CA PHE A 343 -1.09 11.94 -25.33
C PHE A 343 -1.04 10.42 -25.28
N PHE A 344 -1.52 9.78 -26.35
CA PHE A 344 -1.45 8.33 -26.54
C PHE A 344 -0.99 7.99 -27.94
N PHE A 345 -0.04 7.06 -28.06
CA PHE A 345 0.43 6.54 -29.35
C PHE A 345 0.72 5.04 -29.26
N ASP A 346 0.67 4.32 -30.38
CA ASP A 346 0.91 2.87 -30.42
C ASP A 346 2.37 2.51 -30.73
N ALA A 347 2.67 1.21 -30.84
CA ALA A 347 4.02 0.72 -31.13
C ALA A 347 4.53 1.09 -32.54
N ASP A 348 3.65 1.51 -33.45
CA ASP A 348 3.97 2.02 -34.78
C ASP A 348 4.14 3.55 -34.78
N GLY A 349 3.90 4.20 -33.63
CA GLY A 349 3.98 5.65 -33.45
C GLY A 349 2.75 6.40 -33.92
N GLN A 350 1.64 5.72 -34.22
CA GLN A 350 0.40 6.39 -34.59
C GLN A 350 -0.27 6.99 -33.37
N TRP A 351 -0.67 8.26 -33.45
CA TRP A 351 -1.43 8.93 -32.39
C TRP A 351 -2.85 8.38 -32.30
N ALA A 352 -3.39 8.28 -31.09
CA ALA A 352 -4.76 7.87 -30.86
C ALA A 352 -5.75 8.84 -31.55
N PRO A 353 -6.50 8.39 -32.57
CA PRO A 353 -7.22 9.28 -33.48
C PRO A 353 -8.41 10.00 -32.82
N GLU A 354 -9.07 9.35 -31.87
CA GLU A 354 -10.26 9.89 -31.18
C GLU A 354 -9.92 10.62 -29.88
N TRP A 355 -8.67 10.56 -29.43
CA TRP A 355 -8.24 11.19 -28.20
C TRP A 355 -7.70 12.60 -28.43
N GLN A 356 -8.37 13.60 -27.86
CA GLN A 356 -7.82 14.94 -27.77
C GLN A 356 -6.97 15.10 -26.50
N PRO A 357 -5.68 15.45 -26.62
CA PRO A 357 -4.79 15.68 -25.49
C PRO A 357 -5.35 16.74 -24.55
N ARG A 358 -5.40 16.38 -23.27
CA ARG A 358 -5.95 17.24 -22.22
C ARG A 358 -5.13 17.12 -20.95
N ALA A 359 -5.21 18.15 -20.11
CA ALA A 359 -4.58 18.15 -18.80
C ALA A 359 -5.44 17.43 -17.77
N GLY A 360 -4.84 17.14 -16.61
CA GLY A 360 -5.58 16.69 -15.43
C GLY A 360 -5.32 15.24 -15.01
N ILE A 361 -4.40 14.54 -15.67
CA ILE A 361 -3.95 13.21 -15.25
C ILE A 361 -3.47 13.24 -13.81
N TYR A 362 -3.85 12.23 -13.04
CA TYR A 362 -3.45 12.08 -11.65
C TYR A 362 -2.66 10.79 -11.40
N THR A 363 -3.15 9.66 -11.89
CA THR A 363 -2.45 8.38 -11.78
C THR A 363 -2.85 7.43 -12.90
N VAL A 364 -1.99 6.46 -13.18
CA VAL A 364 -2.22 5.33 -14.07
C VAL A 364 -2.27 4.08 -13.20
N HIS A 365 -3.27 3.23 -13.38
CA HIS A 365 -3.43 1.98 -12.65
C HIS A 365 -2.94 0.79 -13.49
N ASP A 366 -2.48 -0.26 -12.83
CA ASP A 366 -1.94 -1.48 -13.46
C ASP A 366 -2.92 -2.15 -14.43
N ASN A 367 -4.22 -2.01 -14.18
CA ASN A 367 -5.28 -2.51 -15.06
C ASN A 367 -5.48 -1.69 -16.36
N GLY A 368 -4.68 -0.65 -16.59
CA GLY A 368 -4.75 0.21 -17.77
C GLY A 368 -5.71 1.40 -17.65
N LYS A 369 -6.33 1.61 -16.49
CA LYS A 369 -7.18 2.79 -16.29
C LYS A 369 -6.35 4.02 -15.94
N VAL A 370 -6.71 5.17 -16.48
CA VAL A 370 -6.08 6.46 -16.18
C VAL A 370 -7.08 7.37 -15.48
N LEU A 371 -6.73 7.86 -14.29
CA LEU A 371 -7.58 8.76 -13.52
C LEU A 371 -7.24 10.22 -13.86
N PHE A 372 -8.24 10.96 -14.33
CA PHE A 372 -8.20 12.41 -14.54
C PHE A 372 -8.97 13.10 -13.42
N ARG A 373 -8.27 13.90 -12.61
CA ARG A 373 -8.90 14.61 -11.48
C ARG A 373 -8.25 15.94 -11.09
N LEU A 374 -7.12 16.30 -11.69
CA LEU A 374 -6.44 17.56 -11.36
C LEU A 374 -7.08 18.73 -12.10
N ASN A 375 -7.60 18.49 -13.30
CA ASN A 375 -8.30 19.48 -14.11
C ASN A 375 -9.63 18.93 -14.64
N LYS A 376 -10.63 19.81 -14.77
CA LYS A 376 -11.95 19.43 -15.28
C LYS A 376 -11.91 19.21 -16.80
N PRO A 377 -12.70 18.26 -17.34
CA PRO A 377 -13.60 17.37 -16.61
C PRO A 377 -12.87 16.24 -15.89
N TYR A 378 -13.31 15.90 -14.68
CA TYR A 378 -12.82 14.70 -13.98
C TYR A 378 -13.40 13.44 -14.63
N GLY A 379 -12.67 12.33 -14.56
CA GLY A 379 -13.12 11.07 -15.14
C GLY A 379 -12.07 9.97 -15.09
N VAL A 380 -12.46 8.81 -15.58
CA VAL A 380 -11.60 7.65 -15.75
C VAL A 380 -11.53 7.34 -17.24
N LEU A 381 -10.32 7.19 -17.76
CA LEU A 381 -10.09 6.68 -19.11
C LEU A 381 -9.83 5.18 -19.00
N GLY A 382 -10.56 4.37 -19.77
CA GLY A 382 -10.29 2.95 -19.88
C GLY A 382 -9.06 2.63 -20.76
N PRO A 383 -8.57 1.38 -20.76
CA PRO A 383 -7.45 0.95 -21.60
C PRO A 383 -7.73 1.10 -23.11
N ASN A 384 -9.01 1.14 -23.50
CA ASN A 384 -9.45 1.38 -24.87
C ASN A 384 -9.65 2.87 -25.19
N LEU A 385 -9.18 3.76 -24.31
CA LEU A 385 -9.30 5.22 -24.42
C LEU A 385 -10.74 5.76 -24.39
N ASP A 386 -11.68 5.01 -23.81
CA ASP A 386 -13.03 5.46 -23.52
C ASP A 386 -13.07 6.30 -22.23
N PHE A 387 -13.42 7.59 -22.35
CA PHE A 387 -13.41 8.52 -21.21
C PHE A 387 -14.77 8.59 -20.50
N ALA A 388 -14.86 8.03 -19.30
CA ALA A 388 -16.01 8.11 -18.42
C ALA A 388 -15.94 9.35 -17.51
N ARG A 389 -16.75 10.37 -17.80
CA ARG A 389 -16.80 11.61 -17.01
C ARG A 389 -17.50 11.41 -15.66
N LEU A 390 -16.94 12.00 -14.60
CA LEU A 390 -17.54 12.04 -13.27
C LEU A 390 -18.47 13.25 -13.11
N PRO A 391 -19.69 13.08 -12.56
CA PRO A 391 -20.63 14.18 -12.31
C PRO A 391 -20.30 14.96 -11.01
N MET A 392 -19.02 15.26 -10.79
CA MET A 392 -18.50 15.83 -9.54
C MET A 392 -17.94 17.24 -9.73
N ALA A 393 -18.07 18.09 -8.73
CA ALA A 393 -17.41 19.40 -8.66
C ALA A 393 -16.01 19.30 -8.04
N LYS A 394 -15.79 18.30 -7.18
CA LYS A 394 -14.50 18.00 -6.54
C LYS A 394 -14.36 16.49 -6.32
N VAL A 395 -13.20 15.92 -6.63
CA VAL A 395 -12.83 14.52 -6.33
C VAL A 395 -11.76 14.54 -5.24
N TYR A 396 -11.84 13.62 -4.28
CA TYR A 396 -10.90 13.56 -3.16
C TYR A 396 -9.60 12.81 -3.46
N PRO A 397 -8.51 13.12 -2.72
CA PRO A 397 -7.18 12.84 -3.20
C PRO A 397 -6.70 11.38 -3.16
N GLN A 398 -7.43 10.44 -2.56
CA GLN A 398 -6.87 9.15 -2.16
C GLN A 398 -7.87 7.99 -2.36
N THR A 399 -8.60 7.95 -3.48
CA THR A 399 -9.45 6.79 -3.79
C THR A 399 -8.57 5.67 -4.39
N PRO A 400 -8.28 4.58 -3.66
CA PRO A 400 -7.46 3.49 -4.18
C PRO A 400 -8.19 2.70 -5.28
N ASP A 401 -9.52 2.70 -5.24
CA ASP A 401 -10.36 2.02 -6.23
C ASP A 401 -10.69 2.94 -7.42
N THR A 402 -10.65 2.36 -8.61
CA THR A 402 -11.08 3.00 -9.87
C THR A 402 -12.58 2.91 -10.12
N ARG A 403 -13.33 2.22 -9.25
CA ARG A 403 -14.79 2.06 -9.32
C ARG A 403 -15.52 3.16 -8.57
N TRP A 404 -15.12 3.44 -7.32
CA TRP A 404 -15.82 4.40 -6.46
C TRP A 404 -15.04 5.69 -6.28
N PHE A 405 -15.74 6.80 -6.52
CA PHE A 405 -15.18 8.13 -6.36
C PHE A 405 -15.82 8.84 -5.19
N LEU A 406 -14.98 9.36 -4.32
CA LEU A 406 -15.38 10.15 -3.17
C LEU A 406 -15.18 11.63 -3.49
N GLY A 407 -16.16 12.45 -3.18
CA GLY A 407 -16.06 13.86 -3.50
C GLY A 407 -17.33 14.65 -3.25
N LYS A 408 -17.40 15.82 -3.88
CA LYS A 408 -18.56 16.69 -3.87
C LYS A 408 -19.22 16.76 -5.23
N ASP A 409 -20.55 16.74 -5.23
CA ASP A 409 -21.36 17.03 -6.40
C ASP A 409 -21.34 18.53 -6.78
N GLN A 410 -22.10 18.92 -7.81
CA GLN A 410 -22.25 20.33 -8.22
C GLN A 410 -22.98 21.23 -7.20
N GLN A 411 -23.63 20.66 -6.18
CA GLN A 411 -24.37 21.37 -5.14
C GLN A 411 -23.61 21.39 -3.80
N GLY A 412 -22.35 20.93 -3.77
CA GLY A 412 -21.52 20.87 -2.57
C GLY A 412 -21.78 19.70 -1.62
N ARG A 413 -22.68 18.77 -1.96
CA ARG A 413 -22.99 17.56 -1.19
C ARG A 413 -21.87 16.53 -1.31
N ASP A 414 -21.43 16.00 -0.18
CA ASP A 414 -20.50 14.88 -0.14
C ASP A 414 -21.19 13.60 -0.63
N GLY A 415 -20.45 12.78 -1.37
CA GLY A 415 -20.98 11.55 -1.89
C GLY A 415 -19.95 10.58 -2.43
N ILE A 416 -20.47 9.39 -2.72
CA ILE A 416 -19.77 8.27 -3.32
C ILE A 416 -20.46 7.99 -4.65
N TYR A 417 -19.70 8.02 -5.74
CA TYR A 417 -20.19 7.74 -7.08
C TYR A 417 -19.57 6.46 -7.60
N ASP A 418 -20.40 5.53 -8.05
CA ASP A 418 -19.97 4.31 -8.74
C ASP A 418 -19.87 4.65 -10.24
N ILE A 419 -18.65 4.69 -10.78
CA ILE A 419 -18.42 5.02 -12.20
C ILE A 419 -18.90 3.90 -13.12
N GLN A 420 -18.88 2.65 -12.66
CA GLN A 420 -19.29 1.50 -13.44
C GLN A 420 -20.81 1.45 -13.57
N ALA A 421 -21.52 1.63 -12.45
CA ALA A 421 -22.98 1.72 -12.44
C ALA A 421 -23.51 3.11 -12.87
N ARG A 422 -22.62 4.09 -13.06
CA ARG A 422 -22.92 5.48 -13.43
C ARG A 422 -23.96 6.15 -12.53
N ARG A 423 -23.94 5.85 -11.22
CA ARG A 423 -24.91 6.38 -10.25
C ARG A 423 -24.24 6.85 -8.96
N TRP A 424 -24.89 7.78 -8.26
CA TRP A 424 -24.56 8.08 -6.88
C TRP A 424 -25.00 6.92 -5.99
N VAL A 425 -24.09 6.38 -5.19
CA VAL A 425 -24.40 5.39 -4.16
C VAL A 425 -24.84 6.10 -2.89
N PHE A 426 -24.12 7.16 -2.51
CA PHE A 426 -24.43 8.01 -1.36
C PHE A 426 -24.24 9.47 -1.74
N ARG A 427 -25.12 10.37 -1.27
CA ARG A 427 -25.03 11.82 -1.54
C ARG A 427 -25.84 12.61 -0.52
N LYS A 428 -25.20 13.34 0.40
CA LYS A 428 -25.89 14.14 1.43
C LYS A 428 -25.20 15.48 1.71
N THR A 429 -25.99 16.44 2.20
CA THR A 429 -25.50 17.67 2.82
C THR A 429 -25.03 17.40 4.26
N ASN A 430 -24.13 18.24 4.78
CA ASN A 430 -23.66 18.23 6.19
C ASN A 430 -23.02 16.91 6.68
N VAL A 431 -22.54 16.10 5.73
CA VAL A 431 -21.74 14.90 6.00
C VAL A 431 -20.37 15.11 5.35
N ALA A 432 -19.30 14.70 6.02
CA ALA A 432 -17.98 14.58 5.44
C ALA A 432 -17.57 13.11 5.37
N LEU A 433 -16.82 12.78 4.31
CA LEU A 433 -16.22 11.47 4.10
C LEU A 433 -14.72 11.56 4.38
N SER A 434 -14.13 10.48 4.88
CA SER A 434 -12.67 10.34 4.87
C SER A 434 -12.16 10.40 3.44
N ARG A 435 -10.94 10.93 3.27
CA ARG A 435 -10.34 11.12 1.94
C ARG A 435 -9.94 9.81 1.27
N ALA A 436 -9.80 8.75 2.07
CA ALA A 436 -9.52 7.39 1.67
C ALA A 436 -10.55 6.46 2.36
N PRO A 437 -10.91 5.35 1.71
CA PRO A 437 -11.74 4.33 2.34
C PRO A 437 -10.95 3.60 3.43
N VAL A 438 -11.67 3.01 4.38
CA VAL A 438 -11.12 2.26 5.52
C VAL A 438 -10.82 0.81 5.11
N THR A 439 -11.66 0.26 4.23
CA THR A 439 -11.46 -1.03 3.55
C THR A 439 -11.78 -0.84 2.06
N PRO A 440 -11.61 -1.83 1.17
CA PRO A 440 -12.07 -1.70 -0.21
C PRO A 440 -13.55 -1.31 -0.33
N ASP A 441 -14.40 -1.73 0.61
CA ASP A 441 -15.86 -1.59 0.53
C ASP A 441 -16.46 -0.58 1.53
N THR A 442 -15.67 0.00 2.44
CA THR A 442 -16.19 0.91 3.49
C THR A 442 -15.41 2.21 3.60
N VAL A 443 -16.11 3.29 3.95
CA VAL A 443 -15.53 4.62 4.18
C VAL A 443 -15.97 5.20 5.52
N ALA A 444 -15.06 5.87 6.21
CA ALA A 444 -15.41 6.60 7.42
C ALA A 444 -16.17 7.89 7.08
N TYR A 445 -17.20 8.22 7.87
CA TYR A 445 -17.98 9.44 7.69
C TYR A 445 -18.36 10.09 9.03
N TRP A 446 -18.60 11.40 9.00
CA TRP A 446 -19.02 12.16 10.19
C TRP A 446 -19.91 13.33 9.81
N ARG A 447 -20.67 13.83 10.80
CA ARG A 447 -21.46 15.05 10.64
C ARG A 447 -20.58 16.29 10.77
N THR A 448 -20.84 17.29 9.94
CA THR A 448 -20.05 18.54 9.90
C THR A 448 -20.80 19.71 10.51
N ASP A 449 -21.60 19.49 11.55
CA ASP A 449 -22.53 20.48 12.09
C ASP A 449 -21.85 21.81 12.54
N SER A 450 -20.52 21.84 12.68
CA SER A 450 -19.70 23.08 12.65
C SER A 450 -18.27 22.83 12.11
N PRO A 451 -17.72 23.72 11.26
CA PRO A 451 -16.32 23.68 10.82
C PRO A 451 -15.28 23.71 11.97
N GLU A 452 -15.66 24.07 13.18
CA GLU A 452 -14.77 24.11 14.35
C GLU A 452 -14.61 22.74 15.03
N THR A 453 -15.41 21.75 14.64
CA THR A 453 -15.50 20.43 15.32
C THR A 453 -14.66 19.32 14.70
N HIS A 454 -13.74 19.63 13.77
CA HIS A 454 -12.92 18.62 13.07
C HIS A 454 -12.19 17.63 14.00
N GLY A 455 -11.94 17.99 15.28
CA GLY A 455 -11.38 17.09 16.30
C GLY A 455 -12.36 16.50 17.32
N ARG A 456 -13.64 16.89 17.31
CA ARG A 456 -14.70 16.39 18.23
C ARG A 456 -15.80 15.59 17.53
N ALA A 457 -15.84 15.61 16.19
CA ALA A 457 -16.84 14.88 15.43
C ALA A 457 -16.63 13.37 15.57
N ARG A 458 -17.68 12.65 16.00
CA ARG A 458 -17.68 11.19 15.97
C ARG A 458 -17.70 10.71 14.53
N LYS A 459 -17.03 9.59 14.29
CA LYS A 459 -16.90 8.88 13.01
C LYS A 459 -17.72 7.60 13.05
N GLY A 460 -18.34 7.30 11.91
CA GLY A 460 -19.04 6.06 11.63
C GLY A 460 -18.48 5.42 10.36
N LEU A 461 -19.08 4.32 9.94
CA LEU A 461 -18.71 3.62 8.71
C LEU A 461 -19.90 3.54 7.78
N LEU A 462 -19.64 3.84 6.50
CA LEU A 462 -20.61 3.72 5.43
C LEU A 462 -20.15 2.62 4.47
N ASP A 463 -21.07 1.77 4.06
CA ASP A 463 -20.86 0.80 2.99
C ASP A 463 -20.87 1.53 1.64
N MET A 464 -19.81 1.34 0.84
CA MET A 464 -19.59 2.04 -0.43
C MET A 464 -20.38 1.44 -1.60
N THR A 465 -20.99 0.28 -1.41
CA THR A 465 -21.82 -0.41 -2.42
C THR A 465 -23.29 -0.02 -2.31
N THR A 466 -23.80 0.00 -1.07
CA THR A 466 -25.20 0.26 -0.72
C THR A 466 -25.44 1.70 -0.30
N GLY A 467 -24.42 2.41 0.18
CA GLY A 467 -24.53 3.76 0.74
C GLY A 467 -25.22 3.79 2.10
N GLN A 468 -25.43 2.64 2.74
CA GLN A 468 -26.03 2.54 4.05
C GLN A 468 -24.97 2.64 5.15
N PRO A 469 -25.31 3.24 6.31
CA PRO A 469 -24.46 3.17 7.49
C PRO A 469 -24.27 1.72 7.94
N VAL A 470 -23.01 1.28 8.02
CA VAL A 470 -22.63 0.09 8.81
C VAL A 470 -22.65 0.46 10.29
N ILE A 471 -22.09 1.63 10.61
CA ILE A 471 -22.08 2.19 11.97
C ILE A 471 -22.41 3.66 11.88
N ALA A 472 -23.34 4.13 12.71
CA ALA A 472 -23.57 5.55 12.90
C ALA A 472 -22.29 6.26 13.43
N PRO A 473 -22.20 7.59 13.34
CA PRO A 473 -21.05 8.31 13.85
C PRO A 473 -20.92 8.20 15.39
N THR A 474 -20.10 7.25 15.84
CA THR A 474 -19.99 6.83 17.26
C THR A 474 -18.57 7.01 17.82
N TYR A 475 -17.52 6.79 17.02
CA TYR A 475 -16.14 6.69 17.51
C TYR A 475 -15.34 7.99 17.32
N GLU A 476 -14.38 8.29 18.19
CA GLU A 476 -13.43 9.41 17.95
C GLU A 476 -12.52 9.12 16.75
N THR A 477 -12.04 7.88 16.65
CA THR A 477 -11.18 7.40 15.57
C THR A 477 -11.64 6.03 15.10
N ILE A 478 -11.41 5.76 13.82
CA ILE A 478 -11.54 4.45 13.18
C ILE A 478 -10.38 4.38 12.19
N ASP A 479 -9.57 3.33 12.24
CA ASP A 479 -8.53 3.03 11.24
C ASP A 479 -8.88 1.79 10.39
N ASP A 480 -8.04 1.51 9.41
CA ASP A 480 -8.16 0.41 8.44
C ASP A 480 -7.97 -0.98 9.05
N THR A 481 -7.44 -1.07 10.26
CA THR A 481 -7.36 -2.32 11.03
C THR A 481 -8.62 -2.59 11.86
N GLY A 482 -9.54 -1.62 11.91
CA GLY A 482 -10.72 -1.66 12.76
C GLY A 482 -10.46 -1.20 14.18
N ARG A 483 -9.29 -0.62 14.48
CA ARG A 483 -9.04 -0.03 15.81
C ARG A 483 -9.86 1.23 15.95
N VAL A 484 -10.59 1.32 17.06
CA VAL A 484 -11.45 2.46 17.39
C VAL A 484 -11.10 3.02 18.74
N ARG A 485 -11.36 4.33 18.89
CA ARG A 485 -11.31 5.04 20.16
C ARG A 485 -12.67 5.53 20.56
N LEU A 486 -13.06 5.28 21.79
CA LEU A 486 -14.29 5.76 22.41
C LEU A 486 -13.99 6.33 23.79
N THR A 487 -14.73 7.36 24.19
CA THR A 487 -14.71 7.86 25.57
C THR A 487 -15.98 7.40 26.27
N GLU A 488 -15.84 6.56 27.29
CA GLU A 488 -16.92 6.09 28.17
C GLU A 488 -16.56 6.45 29.61
N ASP A 489 -17.50 7.02 30.35
CA ASP A 489 -17.31 7.43 31.76
C ASP A 489 -16.04 8.28 32.00
N GLY A 490 -15.72 9.16 31.04
CA GLY A 490 -14.54 10.04 31.10
C GLY A 490 -13.20 9.35 30.80
N ARG A 491 -13.20 8.05 30.48
CA ARG A 491 -12.00 7.28 30.14
C ARG A 491 -11.95 6.99 28.65
N LYS A 492 -10.77 7.15 28.05
CA LYS A 492 -10.51 6.75 26.67
C LYS A 492 -10.23 5.25 26.63
N ILE A 493 -10.95 4.56 25.75
CA ILE A 493 -10.89 3.12 25.57
C ILE A 493 -10.58 2.86 24.10
N ASP A 494 -9.51 2.11 23.85
CA ASP A 494 -9.15 1.62 22.53
C ASP A 494 -9.49 0.15 22.42
N PHE A 495 -10.17 -0.26 21.35
CA PHE A 495 -10.50 -1.65 21.06
C PHE A 495 -10.71 -1.83 19.55
N TYR A 496 -11.09 -3.03 19.11
CA TYR A 496 -11.32 -3.33 17.69
C TYR A 496 -12.80 -3.57 17.40
N ILE A 497 -13.21 -3.22 16.19
CA ILE A 497 -14.53 -3.56 15.64
C ILE A 497 -14.37 -4.41 14.39
N ASP A 498 -15.40 -5.18 14.07
CA ASP A 498 -15.60 -5.73 12.75
C ASP A 498 -15.96 -4.59 11.79
N LEU A 499 -15.17 -4.38 10.74
CA LEU A 499 -15.38 -3.29 9.78
C LEU A 499 -16.59 -3.53 8.86
N ALA A 500 -17.03 -4.78 8.70
CA ALA A 500 -18.18 -5.16 7.88
C ALA A 500 -19.48 -5.12 8.68
N THR A 501 -19.46 -5.55 9.95
CA THR A 501 -20.69 -5.64 10.78
C THR A 501 -20.80 -4.54 11.83
N GLY A 502 -19.70 -3.86 12.14
CA GLY A 502 -19.60 -2.88 13.23
C GLY A 502 -19.57 -3.47 14.64
N ARG A 503 -19.54 -4.79 14.76
CA ARG A 503 -19.52 -5.48 16.04
C ARG A 503 -18.26 -5.14 16.84
N PRO A 504 -18.37 -4.72 18.11
CA PRO A 504 -17.21 -4.49 18.97
C PRO A 504 -16.61 -5.81 19.48
N PHE A 505 -15.28 -5.91 19.50
CA PHE A 505 -14.52 -7.02 20.07
C PHE A 505 -14.00 -6.68 21.46
N ARG A 506 -14.93 -6.69 22.42
CA ARG A 506 -14.66 -6.41 23.82
C ARG A 506 -15.70 -7.03 24.73
N ASP A 507 -15.33 -7.25 25.97
CA ASP A 507 -16.30 -7.50 27.04
C ASP A 507 -17.22 -6.28 27.17
N THR A 508 -18.52 -6.53 27.25
CA THR A 508 -19.50 -5.49 27.58
C THR A 508 -19.65 -5.52 29.10
N PRO A 509 -19.60 -4.37 29.81
CA PRO A 509 -19.79 -4.36 31.25
C PRO A 509 -21.07 -5.11 31.60
N GLN A 510 -20.96 -6.21 32.35
CA GLN A 510 -22.16 -6.81 32.92
C GLN A 510 -22.79 -5.77 33.84
N GLN A 511 -24.02 -5.39 33.54
CA GLN A 511 -24.85 -4.62 34.48
C GLN A 511 -24.85 -5.42 35.80
N PRO A 512 -24.39 -4.85 36.93
CA PRO A 512 -24.23 -5.62 38.15
C PRO A 512 -25.57 -6.28 38.47
N ALA A 513 -25.56 -7.62 38.59
CA ALA A 513 -26.72 -8.39 38.93
C ALA A 513 -27.40 -7.74 40.14
N SER A 514 -28.65 -7.33 39.98
CA SER A 514 -29.45 -6.79 41.08
C SER A 514 -29.58 -7.88 42.13
N SER A 515 -28.70 -7.86 43.13
CA SER A 515 -28.87 -8.59 44.38
C SER A 515 -30.05 -7.96 45.10
N ASN A 516 -31.25 -8.44 44.84
CA ASN A 516 -32.41 -8.37 45.73
C ASN A 516 -33.45 -9.40 45.26
N GLU A 517 -33.14 -10.68 45.48
CA GLU A 517 -34.19 -11.64 45.80
C GLU A 517 -34.63 -11.37 47.25
N THR A 518 -35.62 -10.50 47.42
CA THR A 518 -36.44 -10.52 48.64
C THR A 518 -37.31 -11.76 48.60
N SER A 519 -36.91 -12.75 49.41
CA SER A 519 -37.75 -13.88 49.82
C SER A 519 -39.08 -13.37 50.38
N PRO A 520 -40.23 -13.96 50.00
CA PRO A 520 -41.52 -13.55 50.53
C PRO A 520 -41.70 -14.08 51.96
N ALA A 521 -41.87 -13.19 52.93
CA ALA A 521 -42.37 -13.55 54.25
C ALA A 521 -43.86 -13.83 54.16
N ALA A 522 -44.24 -15.07 54.46
CA ALA A 522 -45.59 -15.46 54.80
C ALA A 522 -46.00 -14.80 56.13
N VAL A 523 -47.20 -14.22 56.19
CA VAL A 523 -47.97 -14.09 57.42
C VAL A 523 -49.44 -14.33 57.09
N GLU A 524 -50.04 -15.17 57.94
CA GLU A 524 -51.43 -15.59 58.05
C GLU A 524 -52.45 -14.45 58.19
#